data_AF-A0AAV4UXY9-F1
#
_entry.id   AF-A0AAV4UXY9-F1
#
_cell.length_a   1.000
_cell.length_b   1.000
_cell.length_c   1.000
_cell.angle_alpha   90.00
_cell.angle_beta   90.00
_cell.angle_gamma   90.00
#
_symmetry.space_group_name_H-M   'P 1'
#
loop_
_entity.id
_entity.type
_entity.pdbx_description
1 polymer ?
#
loop_
_entity_poly.entity_id
_entity_poly.type
_entity_poly.pdbx_seq_one_letter_code
_entity_poly.pdbx_strand_id
1 'polypeptide(L)'
;MSLSICKDIGKIFSSCETVAFAGAVYIIGGLTGLIWNYQFWFLEDLGASQLLMGLCVAVQCLAAEMPFFFFFAGWFIKTFGYFNCVIGSFVAFTLRLGLYYILVNPWMILPIEMLHGVTFAVFYASMTGYASHSAPPGTEATMMGILGGLFEGLGVATGSLLGGVGFDRLGSRQTFLVAATISMVCAPTLAIIQWVLRRLRK
;
A
#
# COMPACT_ATOMS: atom_id res chain seq x y z
N MET A 1 -33.16 7.47 -9.02
CA MET A 1 -32.34 7.13 -7.84
C MET A 1 -30.88 6.82 -8.18
N SER A 2 -30.54 6.33 -9.39
CA SER A 2 -29.16 6.03 -9.81
C SER A 2 -28.34 7.22 -10.32
N LEU A 3 -28.97 8.25 -10.91
CA LEU A 3 -28.28 9.40 -11.51
C LEU A 3 -27.70 10.39 -10.48
N SER A 4 -28.23 10.44 -9.25
CA SER A 4 -27.66 11.25 -8.16
C SER A 4 -26.34 10.66 -7.64
N ILE A 5 -26.26 9.33 -7.52
CA ILE A 5 -25.08 8.61 -7.01
C ILE A 5 -23.84 8.89 -7.86
N CYS A 6 -23.93 8.77 -9.19
CA CYS A 6 -22.79 9.04 -10.07
C CYS A 6 -22.34 10.52 -10.03
N LYS A 7 -23.29 11.45 -9.84
CA LYS A 7 -23.01 12.88 -9.76
C LYS A 7 -22.38 13.27 -8.42
N ASP A 8 -22.82 12.64 -7.34
CA ASP A 8 -22.28 12.82 -5.99
C ASP A 8 -20.85 12.22 -5.88
N ILE A 9 -20.63 11.04 -6.46
CA ILE A 9 -19.30 10.42 -6.57
C ILE A 9 -18.37 11.28 -7.44
N GLY A 10 -18.83 11.78 -8.59
CA GLY A 10 -18.03 12.66 -9.44
C GLY A 10 -17.64 13.98 -8.76
N LYS A 11 -18.47 14.48 -7.84
CA LYS A 11 -18.19 15.69 -7.05
C LYS A 11 -17.15 15.44 -5.95
N ILE A 12 -17.12 14.24 -5.37
CA ILE A 12 -16.11 13.80 -4.40
C ILE A 12 -14.76 13.61 -5.07
N PHE A 13 -14.73 12.94 -6.23
CA PHE A 13 -13.52 12.81 -7.05
C PHE A 13 -13.06 14.13 -7.70
N SER A 14 -13.86 15.20 -7.65
CA SER A 14 -13.40 16.56 -8.01
C SER A 14 -12.62 17.25 -6.88
N SER A 15 -12.62 16.68 -5.66
CA SER A 15 -11.84 17.23 -4.55
C SER A 15 -10.38 16.79 -4.68
N CYS A 16 -9.45 17.75 -4.68
CA CYS A 16 -8.01 17.49 -4.73
C CYS A 16 -7.55 16.49 -3.65
N GLU A 17 -8.22 16.47 -2.51
CA GLU A 17 -7.95 15.54 -1.40
C GLU A 17 -8.22 14.08 -1.77
N THR A 18 -9.38 13.79 -2.37
CA THR A 18 -9.75 12.42 -2.79
C THR A 18 -8.91 11.95 -3.96
N VAL A 19 -8.59 12.83 -4.92
CA VAL A 19 -7.70 12.49 -6.04
C VAL A 19 -6.31 12.13 -5.54
N ALA A 20 -5.75 12.90 -4.59
CA ALA A 20 -4.46 12.61 -4.00
C ALA A 20 -4.47 11.27 -3.23
N PHE A 21 -5.55 10.99 -2.49
CA PHE A 21 -5.70 9.71 -1.79
C PHE A 21 -5.86 8.52 -2.76
N ALA A 22 -6.65 8.67 -3.82
CA ALA A 22 -6.82 7.67 -4.85
C ALA A 22 -5.50 7.37 -5.59
N GLY A 23 -4.70 8.41 -5.88
CA GLY A 23 -3.36 8.26 -6.43
C GLY A 23 -2.42 7.52 -5.48
N ALA A 24 -2.46 7.83 -4.19
CA ALA A 24 -1.69 7.12 -3.16
C ALA A 24 -2.04 5.62 -3.12
N VAL A 25 -3.34 5.31 -3.13
CA VAL A 25 -3.87 3.94 -3.14
C VAL A 25 -3.40 3.17 -4.38
N TYR A 26 -3.44 3.80 -5.55
CA TYR A 26 -2.93 3.21 -6.79
C TYR A 26 -1.44 2.87 -6.72
N ILE A 27 -0.61 3.80 -6.21
CA ILE A 27 0.84 3.58 -6.10
C ILE A 27 1.15 2.46 -5.08
N ILE A 28 0.47 2.45 -3.93
CA ILE A 28 0.61 1.36 -2.94
C ILE A 28 0.16 0.02 -3.54
N GLY A 29 -0.89 0.01 -4.36
CA GLY A 29 -1.30 -1.17 -5.13
C GLY A 29 -0.19 -1.67 -6.04
N GLY A 30 0.48 -0.77 -6.76
CA GLY A 30 1.64 -1.11 -7.58
C GLY A 30 2.79 -1.74 -6.79
N LEU A 31 3.18 -1.11 -5.67
CA LEU A 31 4.24 -1.63 -4.80
C LEU A 31 3.87 -3.01 -4.22
N THR A 32 2.61 -3.17 -3.81
CA THR A 32 2.10 -4.43 -3.26
C THR A 32 2.08 -5.53 -4.32
N GLY A 33 1.62 -5.22 -5.53
CA GLY A 33 1.60 -6.17 -6.65
C GLY A 33 3.00 -6.65 -7.05
N LEU A 34 3.99 -5.75 -7.01
CA LEU A 34 5.38 -6.11 -7.23
C LEU A 34 5.87 -7.09 -6.15
N ILE A 35 5.57 -6.83 -4.88
CA ILE A 35 5.96 -7.73 -3.79
C ILE A 35 5.26 -9.08 -3.92
N TRP A 36 3.94 -9.11 -4.10
CA TRP A 36 3.18 -10.37 -4.15
C TRP A 36 3.65 -11.33 -5.25
N ASN A 37 4.01 -10.80 -6.42
CA ASN A 37 4.44 -11.64 -7.54
C ASN A 37 5.94 -11.96 -7.50
N TYR A 38 6.79 -11.01 -7.12
CA TYR A 38 8.24 -11.14 -7.27
C TYR A 38 9.00 -11.44 -5.97
N GLN A 39 8.36 -11.35 -4.80
CA GLN A 39 9.00 -11.70 -3.51
C GLN A 39 9.43 -13.17 -3.49
N PHE A 40 8.59 -14.08 -4.02
CA PHE A 40 8.92 -15.50 -4.07
C PHE A 40 10.09 -15.81 -5.01
N TRP A 41 10.09 -15.17 -6.18
CA TRP A 41 11.20 -15.28 -7.14
C TRP A 41 12.51 -14.78 -6.52
N PHE A 42 12.47 -13.64 -5.82
CA PHE A 42 13.64 -13.13 -5.11
C PHE A 42 14.16 -14.07 -4.03
N LEU A 43 13.26 -14.69 -3.26
CA LEU A 43 13.63 -15.67 -2.24
C LEU A 43 14.23 -16.93 -2.86
N GLU A 44 13.70 -17.38 -3.98
CA GLU A 44 14.24 -18.52 -4.73
C GLU A 44 15.64 -18.22 -5.29
N ASP A 45 15.87 -17.03 -5.85
CA ASP A 45 17.19 -16.56 -6.29
C ASP A 45 18.23 -16.55 -5.14
N LEU A 46 17.79 -16.32 -3.91
CA LEU A 46 18.60 -16.35 -2.70
C LEU A 46 18.84 -17.77 -2.14
N GLY A 47 18.27 -18.80 -2.77
CA GLY A 47 18.35 -20.19 -2.33
C GLY A 47 17.46 -20.52 -1.13
N ALA A 48 16.37 -19.76 -0.91
CA ALA A 48 15.41 -20.07 0.13
C ALA A 48 14.69 -21.40 -0.15
N SER A 49 14.38 -22.16 0.90
CA SER A 49 13.55 -23.34 0.76
C SER A 49 12.08 -22.97 0.61
N GLN A 50 11.30 -23.81 -0.08
CA GLN A 50 9.84 -23.64 -0.21
C GLN A 50 9.14 -23.57 1.16
N LEU A 51 9.67 -24.27 2.17
CA LEU A 51 9.18 -24.20 3.54
C LEU A 51 9.39 -22.81 4.16
N LEU A 52 10.53 -22.17 3.91
CA LEU A 52 10.78 -20.81 4.37
C LEU A 52 9.83 -19.81 3.69
N MET A 53 9.58 -19.97 2.38
CA MET A 53 8.61 -19.14 1.65
C MET A 53 7.20 -19.27 2.23
N GLY A 54 6.74 -20.48 2.54
CA GLY A 54 5.47 -20.70 3.22
C GLY A 54 5.42 -20.10 4.62
N LEU A 55 6.50 -20.22 5.39
CA LEU A 55 6.62 -19.57 6.71
C LEU A 55 6.58 -18.04 6.62
N CYS A 56 7.14 -17.44 5.57
CA CYS A 56 7.04 -16.00 5.35
C CYS A 56 5.59 -15.54 5.24
N VAL A 57 4.79 -16.24 4.44
CA VAL A 57 3.35 -15.94 4.29
C VAL A 57 2.62 -16.16 5.60
N ALA A 58 2.93 -17.24 6.33
CA ALA A 58 2.32 -17.51 7.61
C ALA A 58 2.61 -16.38 8.63
N VAL A 59 3.85 -15.89 8.68
CA VAL A 59 4.25 -14.76 9.53
C VAL A 59 3.59 -13.46 9.07
N GLN A 60 3.53 -13.18 7.77
CA GLN A 60 2.81 -12.04 7.20
C GLN A 60 1.35 -12.03 7.69
N CYS A 61 0.60 -13.10 7.46
CA CYS A 61 -0.84 -13.12 7.78
C CYS A 61 -1.11 -13.22 9.29
N LEU A 62 -0.44 -14.13 10.00
CA LEU A 62 -0.77 -14.43 11.40
C LEU A 62 -0.09 -13.48 12.39
N ALA A 63 1.17 -13.15 12.15
CA ALA A 63 1.97 -12.37 13.09
C ALA A 63 2.00 -10.87 12.75
N ALA A 64 1.80 -10.50 11.48
CA ALA A 64 1.78 -9.10 11.07
C ALA A 64 0.35 -8.60 10.86
N GLU A 65 -0.40 -9.12 9.89
CA GLU A 65 -1.71 -8.60 9.52
C GLU A 65 -2.75 -8.72 10.65
N MET A 66 -2.94 -9.93 11.19
CA MET A 66 -3.93 -10.21 12.24
C MET A 66 -3.83 -9.26 13.45
N PRO A 67 -2.67 -9.14 14.13
CA PRO A 67 -2.55 -8.25 15.28
C PRO A 67 -2.61 -6.77 14.90
N PHE A 68 -2.08 -6.38 13.72
CA PHE A 68 -2.17 -4.98 13.30
C PHE A 68 -3.60 -4.57 12.96
N PHE A 69 -4.39 -5.41 12.31
CA PHE A 69 -5.80 -5.14 12.06
C PHE A 69 -6.62 -5.08 13.36
N PHE A 70 -6.39 -6.01 14.28
CA PHE A 70 -7.24 -6.15 15.46
C PHE A 70 -6.92 -5.13 16.57
N PHE A 71 -5.63 -4.86 16.81
CA PHE A 71 -5.20 -4.01 17.93
C PHE A 71 -4.80 -2.59 17.50
N PHE A 72 -4.13 -2.46 16.36
CA PHE A 72 -3.44 -1.21 16.01
C PHE A 72 -4.21 -0.34 15.00
N ALA A 73 -4.95 -0.93 14.06
CA ALA A 73 -5.64 -0.18 13.01
C ALA A 73 -6.63 0.85 13.57
N GLY A 74 -7.48 0.43 14.53
CA GLY A 74 -8.45 1.34 15.16
C GLY A 74 -7.78 2.46 15.96
N TRP A 75 -6.67 2.17 16.64
CA TRP A 75 -5.93 3.17 17.41
C TRP A 75 -5.18 4.16 16.52
N PHE A 76 -4.50 3.68 15.47
CA PHE A 76 -3.76 4.52 14.53
C PHE A 76 -4.69 5.46 13.76
N ILE A 77 -5.81 4.94 13.25
CA ILE A 77 -6.77 5.74 12.50
C ILE A 77 -7.36 6.84 13.39
N LYS A 78 -7.70 6.51 14.64
CA LYS A 78 -8.28 7.49 15.59
C LYS A 78 -7.26 8.54 16.05
N THR A 79 -5.98 8.17 16.17
CA THR A 79 -4.93 9.04 16.72
C THR A 79 -4.28 9.92 15.65
N PHE A 80 -3.98 9.38 14.48
CA PHE A 80 -3.21 10.06 13.43
C PHE A 80 -4.06 10.50 12.24
N GLY A 81 -5.23 9.90 12.03
CA GLY A 81 -6.09 10.16 10.87
C GLY A 81 -5.63 9.43 9.59
N TYR A 82 -6.56 9.25 8.67
CA TYR A 82 -6.40 8.40 7.47
C TYR A 82 -5.16 8.74 6.63
N PHE A 83 -4.91 10.03 6.36
CA PHE A 83 -3.79 10.48 5.53
C PHE A 83 -2.42 10.22 6.14
N ASN A 84 -2.27 10.42 7.45
CA ASN A 84 -1.00 10.20 8.13
C ASN A 84 -0.67 8.71 8.22
N CYS A 85 -1.70 7.86 8.37
CA CYS A 85 -1.54 6.42 8.31
C CYS A 85 -1.03 5.96 6.93
N VAL A 86 -1.57 6.51 5.84
CA VAL A 86 -1.08 6.21 4.48
C VAL A 86 0.36 6.66 4.27
N ILE A 87 0.73 7.86 4.75
CA ILE A 87 2.13 8.34 4.70
C ILE A 87 3.05 7.40 5.50
N GLY A 88 2.61 6.97 6.70
CA GLY A 88 3.34 5.98 7.50
C GLY A 88 3.55 4.65 6.77
N SER A 89 2.54 4.18 6.04
CA SER A 89 2.64 2.98 5.20
C SER A 89 3.69 3.16 4.09
N PHE A 90 3.78 4.31 3.43
CA PHE A 90 4.83 4.58 2.44
C PHE A 90 6.25 4.54 3.03
N VAL A 91 6.44 5.07 4.24
CA VAL A 91 7.72 5.01 4.94
C VAL A 91 8.08 3.57 5.29
N ALA A 92 7.10 2.79 5.77
CA ALA A 92 7.31 1.37 6.03
C ALA A 92 7.61 0.57 4.75
N PHE A 93 6.99 0.92 3.62
CA PHE A 93 7.31 0.34 2.30
C PHE A 93 8.75 0.66 1.88
N THR A 94 9.20 1.90 2.08
CA THR A 94 10.58 2.31 1.76
C THR A 94 11.58 1.50 2.57
N LEU A 95 11.34 1.37 3.89
CA LEU A 95 12.19 0.60 4.77
C LEU A 95 12.22 -0.87 4.38
N ARG A 96 11.05 -1.47 4.12
CA ARG A 96 10.94 -2.88 3.70
C ARG A 96 11.67 -3.17 2.40
N LEU A 97 11.42 -2.37 1.36
CA LEU A 97 12.04 -2.55 0.05
C LEU A 97 13.55 -2.28 0.11
N GLY A 98 13.99 -1.32 0.95
CA GLY A 98 15.39 -1.09 1.25
C GLY A 98 16.06 -2.27 1.98
N LEU A 99 15.35 -2.91 2.89
CA LEU A 99 15.84 -4.11 3.58
C LEU A 99 15.96 -5.31 2.62
N TYR A 100 15.06 -5.46 1.63
CA TYR A 100 15.21 -6.47 0.59
C TYR A 100 16.46 -6.26 -0.27
N TYR A 101 16.87 -5.02 -0.53
CA TYR A 101 18.10 -4.74 -1.26
C TYR A 101 19.36 -5.24 -0.53
N ILE A 102 19.41 -5.09 0.80
CA ILE A 102 20.56 -5.48 1.64
C ILE A 102 20.52 -6.97 2.01
N LEU A 103 19.44 -7.68 1.67
CA LEU A 103 19.23 -9.05 2.09
C LEU A 103 20.20 -10.01 1.40
N VAL A 104 21.05 -10.63 2.22
CA VAL A 104 22.00 -11.68 1.81
C VAL A 104 21.59 -13.03 2.39
N ASN A 105 21.02 -13.05 3.59
CA ASN A 105 20.60 -14.28 4.26
C ASN A 105 19.07 -14.45 4.18
N PRO A 106 18.55 -15.54 3.58
CA PRO A 106 17.11 -15.73 3.37
C PRO A 106 16.31 -15.79 4.68
N TRP A 107 16.91 -16.17 5.81
CA TRP A 107 16.21 -16.21 7.11
C TRP A 107 15.88 -14.82 7.68
N MET A 108 16.59 -13.78 7.24
CA MET A 108 16.34 -12.40 7.68
C MET A 108 15.06 -11.81 7.06
N ILE A 109 14.41 -12.53 6.14
CA ILE A 109 13.13 -12.15 5.56
C ILE A 109 12.01 -12.12 6.64
N LEU A 110 12.04 -13.04 7.60
CA LEU A 110 10.96 -13.21 8.60
C LEU A 110 10.70 -11.95 9.44
N PRO A 111 11.71 -11.28 10.03
CA PRO A 111 11.48 -10.01 10.73
C PRO A 111 11.09 -8.88 9.78
N ILE A 112 11.54 -8.91 8.52
CA ILE A 112 11.12 -7.92 7.52
C ILE A 112 9.64 -8.08 7.18
N GLU A 113 9.14 -9.32 7.17
CA GLU A 113 7.73 -9.61 6.95
C GLU A 113 6.82 -9.10 8.08
N MET A 114 7.34 -8.86 9.29
CA MET A 114 6.57 -8.19 10.33
C MET A 114 6.21 -6.75 9.95
N LEU A 115 7.01 -6.07 9.12
CA LEU A 115 6.65 -4.75 8.59
C LEU A 115 5.48 -4.84 7.60
N HIS A 116 5.15 -6.02 7.08
CA HIS A 116 4.01 -6.20 6.18
C HIS A 116 2.69 -5.75 6.82
N GLY A 117 2.50 -6.09 8.09
CA GLY A 117 1.32 -5.69 8.85
C GLY A 117 1.14 -4.18 8.87
N VAL A 118 2.22 -3.42 9.09
CA VAL A 118 2.18 -1.96 9.04
C VAL A 118 1.91 -1.45 7.63
N THR A 119 2.55 -2.04 6.62
CA THR A 119 2.41 -1.57 5.23
C THR A 119 1.04 -1.84 4.64
N PHE A 120 0.47 -3.02 4.92
CA PHE A 120 -0.75 -3.50 4.28
C PHE A 120 -1.97 -3.33 5.19
N ALA A 121 -1.91 -3.80 6.45
CA ALA A 121 -3.09 -3.75 7.33
C ALA A 121 -3.48 -2.31 7.69
N VAL A 122 -2.51 -1.46 8.07
CA VAL A 122 -2.79 -0.06 8.40
C VAL A 122 -3.27 0.71 7.17
N PHE A 123 -2.66 0.47 6.01
CA PHE A 123 -3.09 1.07 4.75
C PHE A 123 -4.52 0.66 4.38
N TYR A 124 -4.81 -0.64 4.37
CA TYR A 124 -6.10 -1.18 3.94
C TYR A 124 -7.22 -0.74 4.90
N ALA A 125 -6.97 -0.73 6.21
CA ALA A 125 -7.88 -0.16 7.19
C ALA A 125 -8.09 1.35 7.00
N SER A 126 -7.04 2.09 6.63
CA SER A 126 -7.15 3.53 6.34
C SER A 126 -7.92 3.80 5.05
N MET A 127 -7.73 2.98 4.02
CA MET A 127 -8.44 3.05 2.75
C MET A 127 -9.94 2.78 2.93
N THR A 128 -10.29 1.69 3.62
CA THR A 128 -11.69 1.33 3.88
C THR A 128 -12.36 2.35 4.81
N GLY A 129 -11.67 2.81 5.85
CA GLY A 129 -12.15 3.87 6.72
C GLY A 129 -12.36 5.21 6.00
N TYR A 130 -11.44 5.60 5.11
CA TYR A 130 -11.58 6.81 4.30
C TYR A 130 -12.73 6.68 3.29
N ALA A 131 -12.91 5.50 2.70
CA ALA A 131 -14.01 5.22 1.78
C ALA A 131 -15.37 5.38 2.45
N SER A 132 -15.54 4.82 3.66
CA SER A 132 -16.79 4.94 4.42
C SER A 132 -17.01 6.37 4.91
N HIS A 133 -15.97 7.07 5.37
CA HIS A 133 -16.09 8.45 5.88
C HIS A 133 -16.36 9.50 4.79
N SER A 134 -15.72 9.35 3.62
CA SER A 134 -15.83 10.33 2.53
C SER A 134 -17.05 10.08 1.64
N ALA A 135 -17.68 8.92 1.73
CA ALA A 135 -18.83 8.57 0.90
C ALA A 135 -20.15 9.15 1.47
N PRO A 136 -21.03 9.68 0.61
CA PRO A 136 -22.40 10.02 0.95
C PRO A 136 -23.16 8.81 1.49
N PRO A 137 -24.12 9.02 2.39
CA PRO A 137 -24.93 7.94 2.93
C PRO A 137 -25.56 7.12 1.80
N GLY A 138 -25.29 5.80 1.79
CA GLY A 138 -25.76 4.87 0.77
C GLY A 138 -24.82 4.65 -0.43
N THR A 139 -23.64 5.28 -0.47
CA THR A 139 -22.65 5.12 -1.57
C THR A 139 -21.29 4.55 -1.12
N GLU A 140 -21.18 4.14 0.15
CA GLU A 140 -19.96 3.59 0.75
C GLU A 140 -19.41 2.39 -0.02
N ALA A 141 -20.28 1.46 -0.39
CA ALA A 141 -19.91 0.27 -1.16
C ALA A 141 -19.32 0.64 -2.54
N THR A 142 -19.84 1.69 -3.18
CA THR A 142 -19.31 2.16 -4.47
C THR A 142 -17.95 2.81 -4.30
N MET A 143 -17.75 3.63 -3.27
CA MET A 143 -16.46 4.25 -2.98
C MET A 143 -15.38 3.22 -2.64
N MET A 144 -15.73 2.22 -1.83
CA MET A 144 -14.85 1.07 -1.56
C MET A 144 -14.55 0.28 -2.84
N GLY A 145 -15.54 0.06 -3.71
CA GLY A 145 -15.34 -0.60 -4.99
C GLY A 145 -14.37 0.15 -5.91
N ILE A 146 -14.47 1.48 -5.98
CA ILE A 146 -13.56 2.30 -6.79
C ILE A 146 -12.14 2.26 -6.22
N LEU A 147 -11.97 2.49 -4.91
CA LEU A 147 -10.64 2.47 -4.28
C LEU A 147 -10.02 1.08 -4.29
N GLY A 148 -10.81 0.03 -4.05
CA GLY A 148 -10.37 -1.36 -4.17
C GLY A 148 -9.98 -1.72 -5.61
N GLY A 149 -10.75 -1.26 -6.60
CA GLY A 149 -10.42 -1.42 -8.02
C GLY A 149 -9.15 -0.67 -8.43
N LEU A 150 -8.88 0.51 -7.84
CA LEU A 150 -7.60 1.21 -8.03
C LEU A 150 -6.44 0.50 -7.36
N PHE A 151 -6.66 -0.11 -6.20
CA PHE A 151 -5.66 -0.84 -5.44
C PHE A 151 -5.32 -2.19 -6.08
N GLU A 152 -6.25 -3.16 -6.02
CA GLU A 152 -6.06 -4.54 -6.47
C GLU A 152 -6.21 -4.72 -7.99
N GLY A 153 -6.99 -3.86 -8.63
CA GLY A 153 -7.16 -3.92 -10.09
C GLY A 153 -6.01 -3.22 -10.80
N LEU A 154 -6.10 -1.90 -10.91
CA LEU A 154 -5.16 -1.10 -11.70
C LEU A 154 -3.77 -1.03 -11.06
N GLY A 155 -3.69 -0.82 -9.75
CA GLY A 155 -2.42 -0.72 -9.02
C GLY A 155 -1.62 -2.01 -9.12
N VAL A 156 -2.16 -3.11 -8.60
CA VAL A 156 -1.46 -4.42 -8.63
C VAL A 156 -1.12 -4.86 -10.05
N ALA A 157 -2.02 -4.69 -11.03
CA ALA A 157 -1.73 -5.07 -12.42
C ALA A 157 -0.55 -4.27 -12.99
N THR A 158 -0.54 -2.95 -12.81
CA THR A 158 0.54 -2.09 -13.32
C THR A 158 1.86 -2.37 -12.59
N GLY A 159 1.82 -2.56 -11.27
CA GLY A 159 2.99 -2.94 -10.48
C GLY A 159 3.57 -4.30 -10.86
N SER A 160 2.72 -5.28 -11.18
CA SER A 160 3.16 -6.61 -11.61
C SER A 160 3.80 -6.56 -12.99
N LEU A 161 3.19 -5.84 -13.95
CA LEU A 161 3.74 -5.68 -15.29
C LEU A 161 5.09 -4.94 -15.27
N LEU A 162 5.17 -3.80 -14.57
CA LEU A 162 6.41 -3.03 -14.44
C LEU A 162 7.46 -3.80 -13.64
N GLY A 163 7.04 -4.53 -12.60
CA GLY A 163 7.89 -5.41 -11.80
C GLY A 163 8.53 -6.51 -12.65
N GLY A 164 7.79 -7.11 -13.58
CA GLY A 164 8.30 -8.14 -14.49
C GLY A 164 9.34 -7.62 -15.46
N VAL A 165 9.04 -6.50 -16.13
CA VAL A 165 10.01 -5.85 -17.01
C VAL A 165 11.26 -5.42 -16.24
N GLY A 166 11.09 -4.97 -14.99
CA GLY A 166 12.20 -4.65 -14.09
C GLY A 166 13.03 -5.88 -13.76
N PHE A 167 12.41 -6.98 -13.35
CA PHE A 167 13.09 -8.22 -13.00
C PHE A 167 13.90 -8.77 -14.18
N ASP A 168 13.33 -8.76 -15.38
CA ASP A 168 13.98 -9.27 -16.59
C ASP A 168 15.19 -8.42 -17.02
N ARG A 169 15.15 -7.10 -16.86
CA ARG A 169 16.19 -6.18 -17.39
C ARG A 169 17.20 -5.69 -16.36
N LEU A 170 16.76 -5.41 -15.14
CA LEU A 170 17.55 -4.79 -14.08
C LEU A 170 17.95 -5.81 -12.99
N GLY A 171 17.28 -6.96 -12.97
CA GLY A 171 17.43 -7.98 -11.94
C GLY A 171 16.64 -7.65 -10.67
N SER A 172 16.56 -8.66 -9.81
CA SER A 172 15.71 -8.71 -8.61
C SER A 172 16.00 -7.55 -7.65
N ARG A 173 17.26 -7.36 -7.27
CA ARG A 173 17.69 -6.35 -6.28
C ARG A 173 17.48 -4.91 -6.74
N GLN A 174 17.79 -4.59 -7.99
CA GLN A 174 17.66 -3.23 -8.51
C GLN A 174 16.18 -2.84 -8.67
N THR A 175 15.34 -3.80 -9.02
CA THR A 175 13.89 -3.58 -9.14
C THR A 175 13.26 -3.21 -7.80
N PHE A 176 13.65 -3.88 -6.70
CA PHE A 176 13.22 -3.47 -5.36
C PHE A 176 13.75 -2.10 -4.94
N LEU A 177 14.97 -1.75 -5.34
CA LEU A 177 15.54 -0.43 -5.04
C LEU A 177 14.79 0.68 -5.78
N VAL A 178 14.46 0.49 -7.07
CA VAL A 178 13.62 1.43 -7.83
C VAL A 178 12.25 1.59 -7.15
N ALA A 179 11.61 0.48 -6.77
CA ALA A 179 10.35 0.53 -6.03
C ALA A 179 10.49 1.28 -4.69
N ALA A 180 11.59 1.08 -3.97
CA ALA A 180 11.89 1.80 -2.73
C ALA A 180 12.00 3.31 -2.98
N THR A 181 12.72 3.74 -4.03
CA THR A 181 12.84 5.16 -4.37
C THR A 181 11.50 5.80 -4.74
N ILE A 182 10.64 5.08 -5.48
CA ILE A 182 9.29 5.55 -5.81
C ILE A 182 8.50 5.76 -4.51
N SER A 183 8.51 4.78 -3.60
CA SER A 183 7.81 4.89 -2.31
C SER A 183 8.34 6.04 -1.45
N MET A 184 9.65 6.27 -1.47
CA MET A 184 10.31 7.35 -0.73
C MET A 184 9.95 8.74 -1.26
N VAL A 185 9.71 8.89 -2.57
CA VAL A 185 9.27 10.16 -3.18
C VAL A 185 7.76 10.38 -2.99
N CYS A 186 6.98 9.31 -2.92
CA CYS A 186 5.52 9.39 -2.72
C CYS A 186 5.14 9.83 -1.30
N ALA A 187 5.90 9.43 -0.28
CA ALA A 187 5.64 9.85 1.10
C ALA A 187 5.68 11.39 1.31
N PRO A 188 6.74 12.12 0.91
CA PRO A 188 6.81 13.57 1.07
C PRO A 188 5.87 14.32 0.14
N THR A 189 5.61 13.81 -1.08
CA THR A 189 4.64 14.47 -1.98
C THR A 189 3.23 14.45 -1.39
N LEU A 190 2.79 13.33 -0.81
CA LEU A 190 1.51 13.26 -0.10
C LEU A 190 1.50 14.13 1.17
N ALA A 191 2.60 14.17 1.92
CA ALA A 191 2.71 15.04 3.08
C ALA A 191 2.61 16.54 2.70
N ILE A 192 3.24 16.94 1.59
CA ILE A 192 3.19 18.30 1.05
C ILE A 192 1.77 18.62 0.58
N ILE A 193 1.12 17.73 -0.18
CA ILE A 193 -0.25 17.92 -0.65
C ILE A 193 -1.19 18.09 0.55
N GLN A 194 -1.07 17.24 1.56
CA GLN A 194 -1.87 17.32 2.78
C GLN A 194 -1.62 18.64 3.53
N TRP A 195 -0.36 19.09 3.61
CA TRP A 195 -0.01 20.35 4.25
C TRP A 195 -0.58 21.57 3.50
N VAL A 196 -0.50 21.56 2.17
CA VAL A 196 -1.08 22.61 1.31
C VAL A 196 -2.60 22.65 1.44
N LEU A 197 -3.27 21.50 1.39
CA LEU A 197 -4.73 21.40 1.56
C LEU A 197 -5.17 21.90 2.95
N ARG A 198 -4.42 21.58 4.01
CA ARG A 198 -4.67 22.10 5.36
C ARG A 198 -4.47 23.61 5.47
N ARG A 199 -3.56 24.20 4.69
CA ARG A 199 -3.36 25.66 4.62
C ARG A 199 -4.46 26.36 3.83
N LEU A 200 -4.92 25.78 2.72
CA LEU A 200 -5.98 26.37 1.89
C LEU A 200 -7.38 26.35 2.53
N ARG A 201 -7.56 25.55 3.58
CA ARG A 201 -8.82 25.44 4.34
C ARG A 201 -8.90 26.39 5.55
N LYS A 202 -7.84 27.12 5.86
CA LYS A 202 -7.80 28.19 6.87
C LYS A 202 -8.03 29.54 6.21
#